data_AF-A0A832SX36-F1
#
_entry.id   AF-A0A832SX36-F1
#
_cell.length_a   1.000
_cell.length_b   1.000
_cell.length_c   1.000
_cell.angle_alpha   90.00
_cell.angle_beta   90.00
_cell.angle_gamma   90.00
#
_symmetry.space_group_name_H-M   'P 1'
#
loop_
_entity.id
_entity.type
_entity.pdbx_description
1 polymer ?
#
loop_
_entity_poly.entity_id
_entity_poly.type
_entity_poly.pdbx_seq_one_letter_code
_entity_poly.pdbx_strand_id
1 'polypeptide(L)'
;KEGDHVAIEPFATSGAGITSDIPQYYIYSFMNNKPLRNPQAKILLKNISKHNRYFPFAQRHVKTSMDDAKFTRAMRPLIMSGAIYPHAVLKDKADGMVAQTEHTVIVEKEGCEITTL
;
A
#
# COMPACT_ATOMS: atom_id res chain seq x y z
N LYS A 1 -14.62 -16.54 -11.22
CA LYS A 1 -15.77 -16.75 -12.12
C LYS A 1 -15.46 -16.05 -13.43
N GLU A 2 -16.09 -16.45 -14.53
CA GLU A 2 -15.92 -15.75 -15.81
C GLU A 2 -16.10 -14.23 -15.64
N GLY A 3 -15.14 -13.45 -16.13
CA GLY A 3 -15.04 -12.00 -15.96
C GLY A 3 -14.27 -11.52 -14.72
N ASP A 4 -13.85 -12.41 -13.80
CA ASP A 4 -13.04 -12.00 -12.64
C ASP A 4 -11.63 -11.62 -13.07
N HIS A 5 -11.10 -10.54 -12.47
CA HIS A 5 -9.72 -10.12 -12.58
C HIS A 5 -8.94 -10.58 -11.36
N VAL A 6 -7.86 -11.33 -11.57
CA VAL A 6 -7.09 -11.95 -10.48
C VAL A 6 -5.61 -11.68 -10.68
N ALA A 7 -4.94 -11.24 -9.61
CA ALA A 7 -3.48 -11.27 -9.52
C ALA A 7 -3.04 -12.65 -9.02
N ILE A 8 -2.19 -13.32 -9.80
CA ILE A 8 -1.54 -14.58 -9.42
C ILE A 8 -0.09 -14.26 -9.07
N GLU A 9 0.24 -14.31 -7.78
CA GLU A 9 1.52 -13.85 -7.22
C GLU A 9 2.17 -14.93 -6.32
N PRO A 10 2.79 -15.98 -6.89
CA PRO A 10 3.51 -16.95 -6.08
C PRO A 10 4.76 -16.33 -5.44
N PHE A 11 4.97 -16.66 -4.17
CA PHE A 11 6.19 -16.37 -3.41
C PHE A 11 6.91 -17.67 -3.08
N ALA A 12 8.23 -17.69 -3.24
CA ALA A 12 9.10 -18.78 -2.82
C ALA A 12 10.16 -18.24 -1.86
N THR A 13 10.53 -19.00 -0.83
CA THR A 13 11.50 -18.57 0.19
C THR A 13 12.41 -19.70 0.61
N SER A 14 13.67 -19.37 0.93
CA SER A 14 14.61 -20.29 1.60
C SER A 14 14.45 -20.31 3.13
N GLY A 15 13.51 -19.53 3.66
CA GLY A 15 13.26 -19.37 5.09
C GLY A 15 12.05 -20.14 5.60
N ALA A 16 11.23 -19.49 6.41
CA ALA A 16 10.16 -20.14 7.17
C ALA A 16 8.89 -20.42 6.35
N GLY A 17 8.74 -19.82 5.16
CA GLY A 17 7.49 -19.90 4.39
C GLY A 17 6.35 -19.05 4.98
N ILE A 18 6.65 -18.20 5.97
CA ILE A 18 5.69 -17.36 6.67
C ILE A 18 6.29 -15.96 6.82
N THR A 19 5.50 -14.95 6.48
CA THR A 19 5.87 -13.54 6.65
C THR A 19 5.53 -13.01 8.03
N SER A 20 6.23 -11.96 8.44
CA SER A 20 5.98 -11.18 9.64
C SER A 20 6.10 -9.70 9.32
N ASP A 21 5.31 -8.89 10.03
CA ASP A 21 5.34 -7.44 9.91
C ASP A 21 6.55 -6.87 10.64
N ILE A 22 7.24 -5.94 9.98
CA ILE A 22 8.24 -5.09 10.61
C ILE A 22 7.64 -3.67 10.72
N PRO A 23 7.85 -2.95 11.84
CA PRO A 23 7.33 -1.59 12.04
C PRO A 23 8.07 -0.53 11.20
N GLN A 24 8.16 -0.77 9.89
CA GLN A 24 8.63 0.14 8.85
C GLN A 24 7.50 0.32 7.84
N TYR A 25 7.20 1.57 7.48
CA TYR A 25 5.99 1.91 6.73
C TYR A 25 6.29 2.90 5.61
N TYR A 26 6.19 2.44 4.37
CA TYR A 26 6.48 3.25 3.18
C TYR A 26 5.28 3.43 2.26
N ILE A 27 4.30 2.53 2.35
CA ILE A 27 3.08 2.49 1.53
C ILE A 27 1.87 2.71 2.43
N TYR A 28 0.89 3.47 1.96
CA TYR A 28 -0.28 3.89 2.70
C TYR A 28 -1.52 3.79 1.81
N SER A 29 -2.69 3.50 2.39
CA SER A 29 -3.98 3.59 1.70
C SER A 29 -4.83 4.69 2.30
N PHE A 30 -5.54 5.45 1.47
CA PHE A 30 -6.63 6.29 1.95
C PHE A 30 -7.79 5.41 2.40
N MET A 31 -8.34 5.69 3.59
CA MET A 31 -9.48 4.93 4.12
C MET A 31 -10.75 5.76 4.05
N ASN A 32 -10.73 6.94 4.67
CA ASN A 32 -11.86 7.86 4.70
C ASN A 32 -11.41 9.26 5.14
N ASN A 33 -12.29 10.23 4.91
CA ASN A 33 -12.10 11.55 5.48
C ASN A 33 -12.39 11.54 6.98
N LYS A 34 -11.47 12.10 7.78
CA LYS A 34 -11.62 12.28 9.22
C LYS A 34 -11.48 13.76 9.59
N PRO A 35 -12.17 14.22 10.65
CA PRO A 35 -11.95 15.56 11.18
C PRO A 35 -10.56 15.63 11.83
N LEU A 36 -9.73 16.57 11.37
CA LEU A 36 -8.37 16.78 11.88
C LEU A 36 -8.25 18.18 12.48
N ARG A 37 -7.39 18.37 13.48
CA ARG A 37 -7.08 19.71 14.02
C ARG A 37 -5.93 20.39 13.27
N ASN A 38 -4.90 19.61 12.92
CA ASN A 38 -3.70 20.12 12.27
C ASN A 38 -4.00 20.59 10.82
N PRO A 39 -3.76 21.88 10.47
CA PRO A 39 -4.03 22.41 9.15
C PRO A 39 -3.24 21.74 8.02
N GLN A 40 -1.97 21.41 8.25
CA GLN A 40 -1.12 20.75 7.26
C GLN A 40 -1.61 19.32 6.98
N ALA A 41 -2.03 18.61 8.03
CA ALA A 41 -2.64 17.29 7.88
C ALA A 41 -3.95 17.35 7.08
N LYS A 42 -4.79 18.38 7.27
CA LYS A 42 -6.00 18.57 6.46
C LYS A 42 -5.67 18.75 4.99
N ILE A 43 -4.70 19.61 4.68
CA ILE A 43 -4.27 19.87 3.29
C ILE A 43 -3.74 18.57 2.67
N LEU A 44 -2.90 17.84 3.40
CA LEU A 44 -2.34 16.58 2.94
C LEU A 44 -3.43 15.52 2.71
N LEU A 45 -4.39 15.37 3.63
CA LEU A 45 -5.52 14.45 3.47
C LEU A 45 -6.40 14.82 2.28
N LYS A 46 -6.64 16.12 2.04
CA LYS A 46 -7.37 16.58 0.85
C LYS A 46 -6.64 16.20 -0.44
N ASN A 47 -5.32 16.34 -0.48
CA ASN A 47 -4.53 15.94 -1.65
C ASN A 47 -4.55 14.42 -1.84
N ILE A 48 -4.36 13.64 -0.78
CA ILE A 48 -4.40 12.17 -0.81
C ILE A 48 -5.78 11.68 -1.26
N SER A 49 -6.87 12.17 -0.65
CA SER A 49 -8.23 11.76 -0.98
C SER A 49 -8.64 12.13 -2.42
N LYS A 50 -8.03 13.17 -3.01
CA LYS A 50 -8.29 13.56 -4.39
C LYS A 50 -7.57 12.67 -5.40
N HIS A 51 -6.31 12.30 -5.14
CA HIS A 51 -5.46 11.65 -6.14
C HIS A 51 -5.21 10.15 -5.89
N ASN A 52 -5.39 9.68 -4.65
CA ASN A 52 -5.06 8.32 -4.21
C ASN A 52 -6.23 7.65 -3.48
N ARG A 53 -7.46 8.01 -3.86
CA ARG A 53 -8.68 7.55 -3.18
C ARG A 53 -8.83 6.02 -3.18
N TYR A 54 -8.50 5.40 -4.29
CA TYR A 54 -8.77 3.98 -4.55
C TYR A 54 -7.49 3.13 -4.62
N PHE A 55 -6.31 3.76 -4.62
CA PHE A 55 -5.05 3.09 -4.82
C PHE A 55 -4.06 3.43 -3.70
N PRO A 56 -3.23 2.47 -3.26
CA PRO A 56 -2.13 2.74 -2.35
C PRO A 56 -1.19 3.82 -2.89
N PHE A 57 -0.50 4.52 -1.98
CA PHE A 57 0.45 5.56 -2.31
C PHE A 57 1.71 5.47 -1.44
N ALA A 58 2.85 5.89 -1.99
CA ALA A 58 4.09 6.02 -1.25
C ALA A 58 4.23 7.43 -0.66
N GLN A 59 4.91 7.56 0.49
CA GLN A 59 5.19 8.88 1.10
C GLN A 59 5.84 9.85 0.12
N ARG A 60 6.80 9.36 -0.68
CA ARG A 60 7.53 10.14 -1.68
C ARG A 60 6.64 10.74 -2.79
N HIS A 61 5.46 10.18 -3.06
CA HIS A 61 4.55 10.71 -4.08
C HIS A 61 3.69 11.87 -3.56
N VAL A 62 3.45 11.93 -2.25
CA VAL A 62 2.58 12.93 -1.61
C VAL A 62 3.36 13.98 -0.82
N LYS A 63 4.65 13.74 -0.58
CA LYS A 63 5.60 14.73 -0.07
C LYS A 63 5.90 15.70 -1.20
N THR A 64 5.29 16.89 -1.11
CA THR A 64 5.49 17.96 -2.08
C THR A 64 6.66 18.85 -1.66
N SER A 65 6.38 20.04 -1.13
CA SER A 65 7.37 21.05 -0.73
C SER A 65 7.67 21.06 0.77
N MET A 66 7.06 20.16 1.54
CA MET A 66 7.29 20.06 2.98
C MET A 66 8.67 19.47 3.26
N ASP A 67 9.42 20.10 4.18
CA ASP A 67 10.56 19.45 4.81
C ASP A 67 10.13 18.16 5.55
N ASP A 68 11.08 17.26 5.74
CA ASP A 68 10.86 15.92 6.30
C ASP A 68 10.20 15.95 7.68
N ALA A 69 10.58 16.91 8.51
CA ALA A 69 10.04 17.06 9.86
C ALA A 69 8.57 17.51 9.83
N LYS A 70 8.23 18.49 8.98
CA LYS A 70 6.84 18.95 8.78
C LYS A 70 5.99 17.84 8.17
N PHE A 71 6.50 17.14 7.16
CA PHE A 71 5.78 16.05 6.51
C PHE A 71 5.46 14.92 7.50
N THR A 72 6.44 14.48 8.28
CA THR A 72 6.26 13.46 9.32
C THR A 72 5.21 13.89 10.36
N ARG A 73 5.24 15.14 10.81
CA ARG A 73 4.23 15.69 11.74
C ARG A 73 2.83 15.77 11.11
N ALA A 74 2.72 15.97 9.80
CA ALA A 74 1.44 16.01 9.09
C ALA A 74 0.86 14.60 8.87
N MET A 75 1.71 13.59 8.63
CA MET A 75 1.30 12.18 8.44
C MET A 75 0.78 11.54 9.73
N ARG A 76 1.43 11.78 10.87
CA ARG A 76 1.06 11.18 12.16
C ARG A 76 -0.44 11.27 12.51
N PRO A 77 -1.09 12.44 12.48
CA PRO A 77 -2.52 12.53 12.79
C PRO A 77 -3.41 11.83 11.75
N LEU A 78 -2.96 11.66 10.49
CA LEU A 78 -3.70 10.89 9.48
C LEU A 78 -3.74 9.42 9.85
N ILE A 79 -2.59 8.86 10.25
CA ILE A 79 -2.46 7.47 10.69
C ILE A 79 -3.25 7.24 11.98
N MET A 80 -3.03 8.09 13.00
CA MET A 80 -3.68 7.93 14.30
C MET A 80 -5.21 8.06 14.25
N SER A 81 -5.74 8.84 13.29
CA SER A 81 -7.19 8.97 13.10
C SER A 81 -7.79 7.86 12.25
N GLY A 82 -6.98 6.99 11.65
CA GLY A 82 -7.41 6.00 10.67
C GLY A 82 -7.89 6.60 9.35
N ALA A 83 -7.55 7.86 9.07
CA ALA A 83 -7.84 8.48 7.77
C ALA A 83 -7.02 7.84 6.64
N ILE A 84 -5.82 7.37 7.00
CA ILE A 84 -4.97 6.54 6.16
C ILE A 84 -4.52 5.30 6.94
N TYR A 85 -4.29 4.20 6.22
CA TYR A 85 -3.76 2.96 6.77
C TYR A 85 -2.30 2.76 6.33
N PRO A 86 -1.35 2.56 7.24
CA PRO A 86 0.03 2.25 6.90
C PRO A 86 0.20 0.74 6.64
N HIS A 87 0.83 0.37 5.53
CA HIS A 87 1.18 -1.03 5.23
C HIS A 87 2.59 -1.32 5.72
N ALA A 88 2.71 -2.30 6.63
CA ALA A 88 3.98 -2.74 7.16
C ALA A 88 4.83 -3.43 6.08
N VAL A 89 6.15 -3.34 6.22
CA VAL A 89 7.06 -4.19 5.43
C VAL A 89 6.89 -5.64 5.88
N LEU A 90 6.65 -6.52 4.92
CA LEU A 90 6.60 -7.96 5.13
C LEU A 90 8.00 -8.56 4.98
N LYS A 91 8.43 -9.36 5.95
CA LYS A 91 9.70 -10.09 5.91
C LYS A 91 9.48 -11.56 6.26
N ASP A 92 10.21 -12.46 5.59
CA ASP A 92 10.27 -13.86 6.01
C ASP A 92 10.76 -13.98 7.46
N LYS A 93 10.05 -14.79 8.26
CA LYS A 93 10.30 -14.91 9.70
C LYS A 93 11.68 -15.49 10.05
N ALA A 94 12.30 -16.26 9.15
CA ALA A 94 13.63 -16.84 9.34
C ALA A 94 14.70 -16.14 8.50
N ASP A 95 14.45 -14.90 8.06
CA ASP A 95 15.39 -14.11 7.27
C ASP A 95 15.78 -14.75 5.92
N GLY A 96 14.93 -15.64 5.41
CA GLY A 96 15.13 -16.29 4.11
C GLY A 96 15.09 -15.31 2.94
N MET A 97 15.81 -15.65 1.87
CA MET A 97 15.67 -14.93 0.60
C MET A 97 14.32 -15.28 -0.01
N VAL A 98 13.58 -14.26 -0.44
CA VAL A 98 12.25 -14.40 -1.06
C VAL A 98 12.35 -14.05 -2.54
N ALA A 99 11.78 -14.91 -3.38
CA ALA A 99 11.53 -14.66 -4.80
C ALA A 99 10.02 -14.55 -5.04
N GLN A 100 9.63 -13.70 -5.98
CA GLN A 100 8.23 -13.52 -6.39
C GLN A 100 8.16 -13.31 -7.90
N THR A 101 7.05 -13.76 -8.49
CA THR A 101 6.62 -13.39 -9.84
C THR A 101 5.12 -13.11 -9.80
N GLU A 102 4.61 -12.29 -10.71
CA GLU A 102 3.19 -11.95 -10.75
C GLU A 102 2.69 -11.79 -12.19
N HIS A 103 1.47 -12.28 -12.41
CA HIS A 103 0.67 -11.91 -13.57
C HIS A 103 -0.75 -11.53 -13.15
N THR A 104 -1.34 -10.58 -13.88
CA THR A 104 -2.78 -10.35 -13.84
C THR A 104 -3.45 -11.17 -14.94
N VAL A 105 -4.54 -11.86 -14.58
CA VAL A 105 -5.35 -12.65 -15.50
C VAL A 105 -6.82 -12.24 -15.46
N ILE A 106 -7.51 -12.42 -16.58
CA ILE A 106 -8.98 -12.32 -16.69
C ILE A 106 -9.52 -13.73 -16.89
N VAL A 107 -10.39 -14.19 -15.99
CA VAL A 107 -10.96 -15.55 -16.05
C VAL A 107 -11.99 -15.61 -17.18
N GLU A 108 -11.85 -16.59 -18.08
CA GLU A 108 -12.77 -16.84 -19.18
C GLU A 108 -13.51 -18.18 -19.00
N LYS A 109 -14.43 -18.50 -19.90
CA LYS A 109 -15.23 -19.73 -19.82
C LYS A 109 -14.37 -21.01 -19.87
N GLU A 110 -13.33 -21.03 -20.70
CA GLU A 110 -12.48 -22.23 -20.93
C GLU A 110 -11.00 -21.99 -20.59
N GLY A 111 -10.69 -20.94 -19.84
CA GLY A 111 -9.31 -20.58 -19.51
C GLY A 111 -9.17 -19.20 -18.88
N CYS A 112 -8.08 -18.51 -19.21
CA CYS A 112 -7.87 -17.12 -18.83
C CYS A 112 -7.00 -16.38 -19.85
N GLU A 113 -7.25 -15.08 -20.00
CA GLU A 113 -6.35 -14.15 -20.67
C GLU A 113 -5.27 -13.69 -19.68
N ILE A 114 -3.99 -13.70 -20.08
CA ILE A 114 -2.89 -13.13 -19.29
C ILE A 114 -2.58 -11.74 -19.84
N THR A 115 -2.83 -10.69 -19.04
CA THR A 115 -2.78 -9.29 -19.52
C THR A 115 -1.39 -8.64 -19.40
N THR A 116 -0.41 -9.38 -18.89
CA THR A 116 0.89 -8.86 -18.43
C THR A 116 2.07 -9.71 -18.92
N LEU A 117 1.89 -10.46 -20.01
CA LEU A 117 2.97 -11.21 -20.70
C LEU A 117 3.97 -10.30 -21.40
#